data_AF-A0A960WTI7-F1
#
_entry.id   AF-A0A960WTI7-F1
#
_cell.length_a   1.000
_cell.length_b   1.000
_cell.length_c   1.000
_cell.angle_alpha   90.00
_cell.angle_beta   90.00
_cell.angle_gamma   90.00
#
_symmetry.space_group_name_H-M   'P 1'
#
loop_
_entity.id
_entity.type
_entity.pdbx_description
1 polymer ?
#
loop_
_entity_poly.entity_id
_entity_poly.type
_entity_poly.pdbx_seq_one_letter_code
_entity_poly.pdbx_strand_id
1 'polypeptide(L)'
;MVSRRNVLRTTAGLAGGALADPFSRSQGKISDYENPYEDVDWDRWITLDSMSHQHQGQTEASLDLFREMGYGHFAFSNYYPSAPTFPLPASWQETHPEIVAAPNAEQHSFVDSGLHANSLGSLLATGYGLSVPAATWKQSPLVNRFYGLKTFAESRPWEGVYRLDLRFEGKAPAAAATLSVDGATECVLREGFAVKGEISARTLPAGNHTLYLRVGAPELTITLDFDPGLVSITQFRLMQGSNRPWREVFRAALDGEELDGQRRGGLLYPDGGGITLNHPTGKLDDYAAMLDFDPRVLGIEVWNQLTSGFGSDRGFYEAKDSAPDHFYRLWDEILTTGRRCWGFFVKDHNTYGRGRNVLLVPALEGRDRTDREATALRAYRQGTFFGSVSAITTNEAGEVVAPYDRSGFRFRRLELKRDKDGNALALECAVGGQDEARRPNVQIRIITDQGLAAVVDGNEGEWLLPRDGAGKAAPLFIRVEAIAYPDTHAKGKPLTPEAILNLRVAEIARLHDRQAERGRTFFGNPAELRTPVPVADLIFSQPMLKR
;
A
#
# COMPACT_ATOMS: atom_id res chain seq x y z
N MET A 1 -8.63 -48.95 -0.10
CA MET A 1 -9.24 -48.95 -1.45
C MET A 1 -10.76 -48.90 -1.28
N VAL A 2 -11.33 -47.69 -1.16
CA VAL A 2 -12.79 -47.41 -1.21
C VAL A 2 -12.95 -46.04 -1.88
N SER A 3 -13.75 -46.03 -2.95
CA SER A 3 -13.88 -44.97 -3.96
C SER A 3 -14.73 -43.79 -3.46
N ARG A 4 -14.17 -42.57 -3.53
CA ARG A 4 -14.90 -41.29 -3.42
C ARG A 4 -15.37 -40.86 -4.81
N ARG A 5 -16.67 -41.03 -5.08
CA ARG A 5 -17.38 -40.34 -6.17
C ARG A 5 -18.78 -39.99 -5.66
N ASN A 6 -19.27 -38.83 -6.10
CA ASN A 6 -20.61 -38.25 -5.94
C ASN A 6 -20.76 -37.21 -4.83
N VAL A 7 -20.37 -35.96 -5.12
CA VAL A 7 -21.19 -34.77 -4.83
C VAL A 7 -20.99 -33.77 -5.98
N LEU A 8 -21.90 -33.78 -6.95
CA LEU A 8 -22.07 -32.73 -7.95
C LEU A 8 -23.54 -32.75 -8.38
N ARG A 9 -24.14 -31.55 -8.43
CA ARG A 9 -25.50 -31.18 -8.88
C ARG A 9 -26.58 -31.09 -7.81
N THR A 10 -26.70 -29.90 -7.22
CA THR A 10 -27.99 -29.20 -7.06
C THR A 10 -27.76 -27.71 -6.75
N THR A 11 -27.72 -26.87 -7.78
CA THR A 11 -28.03 -25.44 -7.68
C THR A 11 -28.76 -25.02 -8.95
N ALA A 12 -30.08 -25.19 -8.93
CA ALA A 12 -30.98 -24.51 -9.85
C ALA A 12 -32.25 -24.18 -9.05
N GLY A 13 -32.54 -22.90 -8.93
CA GLY A 13 -33.84 -22.40 -8.47
C GLY A 13 -33.85 -21.80 -7.07
N LEU A 14 -33.38 -20.56 -6.94
CA LEU A 14 -34.07 -19.57 -6.12
C LEU A 14 -34.13 -18.24 -6.88
N ALA A 15 -35.36 -17.79 -7.07
CA ALA A 15 -35.73 -16.61 -7.83
C ALA A 15 -35.45 -15.33 -7.03
N GLY A 16 -34.76 -14.39 -7.68
CA GLY A 16 -35.20 -13.00 -7.86
C GLY A 16 -35.85 -12.27 -6.68
N GLY A 17 -35.07 -12.00 -5.63
CA GLY A 17 -35.24 -10.78 -4.84
C GLY A 17 -34.10 -9.82 -5.19
N ALA A 18 -34.29 -8.96 -6.18
CA ALA A 18 -33.32 -7.91 -6.49
C ALA A 18 -33.37 -6.87 -5.37
N LEU A 19 -32.56 -7.08 -4.32
CA LEU A 19 -32.09 -5.96 -3.51
C LEU A 19 -31.31 -5.06 -4.48
N ALA A 20 -31.80 -3.83 -4.68
CA ALA A 20 -31.10 -2.83 -5.47
C ALA A 20 -29.67 -2.73 -4.93
N ASP A 21 -28.69 -2.95 -5.80
CA ASP A 21 -27.29 -2.76 -5.45
C ASP A 21 -27.09 -1.27 -5.11
N PRO A 22 -26.78 -0.90 -3.85
CA PRO A 22 -26.55 0.50 -3.48
C PRO A 22 -25.36 1.11 -4.22
N PHE A 23 -24.58 0.29 -4.93
CA PHE A 23 -23.43 0.69 -5.75
C PHE A 23 -23.72 0.74 -7.26
N SER A 24 -24.94 0.41 -7.70
CA SER A 24 -25.37 0.59 -9.09
C SER A 24 -25.55 2.08 -9.36
N ARG A 25 -24.49 2.76 -9.83
CA ARG A 25 -24.58 4.15 -10.32
C ARG A 25 -25.76 4.28 -11.27
N SER A 26 -26.70 5.17 -10.95
CA SER A 26 -27.82 5.44 -11.85
C SER A 26 -27.27 5.89 -13.20
N GLN A 27 -27.75 5.31 -14.30
CA GLN A 27 -27.42 5.76 -15.66
C GLN A 27 -28.14 7.09 -15.99
N GLY A 28 -28.09 8.06 -15.07
CA GLY A 28 -28.53 9.43 -15.26
C GLY A 28 -27.55 10.23 -16.13
N LYS A 29 -27.99 11.39 -16.60
CA LYS A 29 -27.28 12.33 -17.49
C LYS A 29 -25.76 12.37 -17.24
N ILE A 30 -24.98 12.37 -18.32
CA ILE A 30 -23.52 12.50 -18.28
C ILE A 30 -23.16 13.76 -17.50
N SER A 31 -22.61 13.56 -16.30
CA SER A 31 -22.05 14.63 -15.48
C SER A 31 -20.75 15.17 -16.09
N ASP A 32 -20.49 16.46 -15.92
CA ASP A 32 -19.23 17.12 -16.23
C ASP A 32 -18.05 16.68 -15.34
N TYR A 33 -18.33 16.04 -14.20
CA TYR A 33 -17.32 15.43 -13.34
C TYR A 33 -17.72 14.03 -12.89
N GLU A 34 -16.76 13.10 -12.94
CA GLU A 34 -16.81 11.90 -12.13
C GLU A 34 -16.51 12.24 -10.67
N ASN A 35 -17.53 12.13 -9.82
CA ASN A 35 -17.40 12.36 -8.38
C ASN A 35 -17.42 11.01 -7.63
N PRO A 36 -16.32 10.59 -6.99
CA PRO A 36 -16.29 9.35 -6.21
C PRO A 36 -17.14 9.40 -4.93
N TYR A 37 -17.68 10.57 -4.56
CA TYR A 37 -18.51 10.76 -3.36
C TYR A 37 -20.00 10.98 -3.65
N GLU A 38 -20.42 10.90 -4.93
CA GLU A 38 -21.77 11.25 -5.36
C GLU A 38 -22.87 10.45 -4.66
N ASP A 39 -22.64 9.17 -4.42
CA ASP A 39 -23.60 8.25 -3.79
C ASP A 39 -23.39 8.08 -2.27
N VAL A 40 -22.45 8.83 -1.66
CA VAL A 40 -22.16 8.72 -0.22
C VAL A 40 -23.26 9.41 0.58
N ASP A 41 -23.98 8.62 1.38
CA ASP A 41 -24.90 9.15 2.40
C ASP A 41 -24.11 9.51 3.65
N TRP A 42 -23.67 10.77 3.74
CA TRP A 42 -22.81 11.30 4.80
C TRP A 42 -23.40 11.22 6.22
N ASP A 43 -24.72 11.05 6.34
CA ASP A 43 -25.41 10.93 7.62
C ASP A 43 -25.52 9.47 8.10
N ARG A 44 -25.48 8.51 7.19
CA ARG A 44 -25.71 7.08 7.50
C ARG A 44 -24.51 6.17 7.27
N TRP A 45 -23.62 6.53 6.35
CA TRP A 45 -22.44 5.74 6.06
C TRP A 45 -21.42 5.87 7.18
N ILE A 46 -20.66 4.81 7.39
CA ILE A 46 -19.61 4.74 8.41
C ILE A 46 -18.23 4.88 7.76
N THR A 47 -17.27 5.27 8.57
CA THR A 47 -15.84 5.23 8.21
C THR A 47 -15.24 3.90 8.65
N LEU A 48 -14.47 3.28 7.77
CA LEU A 48 -13.74 2.03 8.04
C LEU A 48 -12.25 2.23 7.76
N ASP A 49 -11.44 2.35 8.83
CA ASP A 49 -9.98 2.41 8.75
C ASP A 49 -9.41 1.16 8.09
N SER A 50 -8.63 1.36 7.03
CA SER A 50 -8.09 0.31 6.20
C SER A 50 -6.62 0.53 5.83
N MET A 51 -5.98 -0.57 5.42
CA MET A 51 -4.65 -0.62 4.84
C MET A 51 -4.73 -1.26 3.44
N SER A 52 -4.03 -0.71 2.46
CA SER A 52 -3.83 -1.34 1.14
C SER A 52 -2.40 -1.86 0.96
N HIS A 53 -1.47 -1.42 1.80
CA HIS A 53 -0.08 -1.86 1.81
C HIS A 53 0.44 -1.97 3.25
N GLN A 54 0.58 -3.20 3.74
CA GLN A 54 1.11 -3.50 5.07
C GLN A 54 1.71 -4.91 5.12
N HIS A 55 2.98 -5.04 5.50
CA HIS A 55 3.70 -6.31 5.52
C HIS A 55 3.77 -6.97 6.91
N GLN A 56 2.61 -7.32 7.46
CA GLN A 56 2.43 -8.04 8.74
C GLN A 56 1.17 -8.90 8.69
N GLY A 57 0.51 -9.15 9.83
CA GLY A 57 -0.79 -9.83 9.87
C GLY A 57 -0.72 -11.36 9.80
N GLN A 58 0.48 -11.94 9.78
CA GLN A 58 0.66 -13.40 9.66
C GLN A 58 0.54 -14.15 11.00
N THR A 59 0.48 -13.42 12.12
CA THR A 59 0.33 -13.99 13.48
C THR A 59 -0.84 -13.33 14.21
N GLU A 60 -1.50 -14.06 15.11
CA GLU A 60 -2.60 -13.51 15.92
C GLU A 60 -2.18 -12.25 16.70
N ALA A 61 -0.98 -12.24 17.29
CA ALA A 61 -0.45 -11.06 17.97
C ALA A 61 -0.33 -9.83 17.05
N SER A 62 0.01 -10.03 15.77
CA SER A 62 0.03 -8.92 14.81
C SER A 62 -1.39 -8.47 14.42
N LEU A 63 -2.35 -9.41 14.32
CA LEU A 63 -3.76 -9.09 14.05
C LEU A 63 -4.37 -8.27 15.20
N ASP A 64 -4.15 -8.71 16.45
CA ASP A 64 -4.60 -8.01 17.65
C ASP A 64 -4.01 -6.60 17.73
N LEU A 65 -2.72 -6.45 17.41
CA LEU A 65 -2.07 -5.14 17.37
C LEU A 65 -2.78 -4.20 16.40
N PHE A 66 -3.03 -4.60 15.15
CA PHE A 66 -3.71 -3.73 14.18
C PHE A 66 -5.17 -3.44 14.55
N ARG A 67 -5.86 -4.38 15.18
CA ARG A 67 -7.20 -4.14 15.76
C ARG A 67 -7.13 -3.06 16.85
N GLU A 68 -6.17 -3.14 17.76
CA GLU A 68 -5.94 -2.14 18.82
C GLU A 68 -5.54 -0.77 18.27
N MET A 69 -4.88 -0.73 17.11
CA MET A 69 -4.66 0.52 16.35
C MET A 69 -5.93 1.08 15.70
N GLY A 70 -7.06 0.38 15.80
CA GLY A 70 -8.36 0.77 15.30
C GLY A 70 -8.60 0.49 13.81
N TYR A 71 -7.82 -0.38 13.17
CA TYR A 71 -8.16 -0.84 11.82
C TYR A 71 -9.35 -1.79 11.88
N GLY A 72 -10.36 -1.54 11.03
CA GLY A 72 -11.52 -2.42 10.88
C GLY A 72 -11.50 -3.26 9.61
N HIS A 73 -10.60 -2.93 8.66
CA HIS A 73 -10.43 -3.68 7.41
C HIS A 73 -8.96 -4.08 7.19
N PHE A 74 -8.71 -5.39 7.15
CA PHE A 74 -7.39 -6.00 7.00
C PHE A 74 -7.18 -6.48 5.56
N ALA A 75 -6.31 -5.79 4.82
CA ALA A 75 -5.85 -6.21 3.51
C ALA A 75 -4.30 -6.18 3.47
N PHE A 76 -3.69 -7.06 4.26
CA PHE A 76 -2.23 -7.21 4.34
C PHE A 76 -1.64 -7.63 2.99
N SER A 77 -0.45 -7.15 2.65
CA SER A 77 0.17 -7.29 1.33
C SER A 77 1.57 -7.88 1.39
N ASN A 78 1.75 -9.00 2.08
CA ASN A 78 3.05 -9.67 2.21
C ASN A 78 3.62 -10.08 0.83
N TYR A 79 4.94 -10.04 0.67
CA TYR A 79 5.64 -10.32 -0.60
C TYR A 79 6.66 -11.46 -0.56
N TYR A 80 6.90 -12.06 0.61
CA TYR A 80 7.79 -13.22 0.75
C TYR A 80 7.13 -14.39 1.48
N PRO A 81 6.32 -15.21 0.78
CA PRO A 81 5.93 -15.07 -0.63
C PRO A 81 4.89 -13.96 -0.86
N SER A 82 4.68 -13.57 -2.12
CA SER A 82 3.63 -12.63 -2.56
C SER A 82 2.28 -13.32 -2.56
N ALA A 83 1.76 -13.58 -1.36
CA ALA A 83 0.56 -14.38 -1.15
C ALA A 83 -0.42 -13.70 -0.17
N PRO A 84 -1.73 -13.79 -0.44
CA PRO A 84 -2.74 -13.26 0.46
C PRO A 84 -2.69 -13.87 1.86
N THR A 85 -2.76 -13.01 2.87
CA THR A 85 -3.05 -13.42 4.25
C THR A 85 -4.56 -13.49 4.43
N PHE A 86 -5.17 -14.42 3.70
CA PHE A 86 -6.62 -14.57 3.59
C PHE A 86 -7.02 -16.02 3.28
N PRO A 87 -8.09 -16.56 3.90
CA PRO A 87 -8.84 -15.95 5.00
C PRO A 87 -7.98 -15.82 6.27
N LEU A 88 -8.38 -14.95 7.21
CA LEU A 88 -7.72 -14.94 8.53
C LEU A 88 -8.03 -16.24 9.29
N PRO A 89 -7.26 -16.61 10.33
CA PRO A 89 -7.53 -17.80 11.13
C PRO A 89 -8.97 -17.83 11.67
N ALA A 90 -9.67 -18.94 11.46
CA ALA A 90 -11.09 -19.06 11.82
C ALA A 90 -11.36 -18.79 13.30
N SER A 91 -10.52 -19.34 14.20
CA SER A 91 -10.61 -19.11 15.64
C SER A 91 -10.50 -17.64 16.03
N TRP A 92 -9.62 -16.88 15.37
CA TRP A 92 -9.45 -15.46 15.61
C TRP A 92 -10.62 -14.65 15.05
N GLN A 93 -11.14 -15.03 13.87
CA GLN A 93 -12.31 -14.36 13.29
C GLN A 93 -13.60 -14.58 14.11
N GLU A 94 -13.74 -15.73 14.75
CA GLU A 94 -14.86 -16.01 15.65
C GLU A 94 -14.87 -15.08 16.87
N THR A 95 -13.70 -14.67 17.37
CA THR A 95 -13.58 -13.72 18.49
C THR A 95 -13.61 -12.26 18.05
N HIS A 96 -13.39 -11.98 16.76
CA HIS A 96 -13.38 -10.64 16.16
C HIS A 96 -14.29 -10.54 14.93
N PRO A 97 -15.60 -10.84 15.06
CA PRO A 97 -16.52 -10.84 13.94
C PRO A 97 -16.71 -9.46 13.32
N GLU A 98 -16.36 -8.38 14.03
CA GLU A 98 -16.39 -7.00 13.54
C GLU A 98 -15.29 -6.70 12.51
N ILE A 99 -14.27 -7.54 12.37
CA ILE A 99 -13.15 -7.28 11.45
C ILE A 99 -13.46 -7.80 10.05
N VAL A 100 -13.28 -6.92 9.06
CA VAL A 100 -13.41 -7.25 7.64
C VAL A 100 -12.04 -7.64 7.09
N ALA A 101 -11.95 -8.73 6.35
CA ALA A 101 -10.70 -9.18 5.73
C ALA A 101 -10.80 -9.14 4.21
N ALA A 102 -9.71 -8.82 3.53
CA ALA A 102 -9.64 -8.94 2.08
C ALA A 102 -8.32 -9.57 1.64
N PRO A 103 -8.33 -10.41 0.60
CA PRO A 103 -7.11 -10.94 0.04
C PRO A 103 -6.32 -9.81 -0.62
N ASN A 104 -5.01 -9.75 -0.36
CA ASN A 104 -4.11 -8.76 -0.95
C ASN A 104 -2.68 -9.29 -0.87
N ALA A 105 -1.83 -8.92 -1.81
CA ALA A 105 -0.42 -9.33 -1.84
C ALA A 105 0.37 -8.28 -2.62
N GLU A 106 1.58 -7.94 -2.15
CA GLU A 106 2.48 -7.11 -2.93
C GLU A 106 3.23 -8.00 -3.94
N GLN A 107 2.98 -7.77 -5.23
CA GLN A 107 3.66 -8.39 -6.34
C GLN A 107 4.89 -7.55 -6.73
N HIS A 108 6.02 -8.21 -6.99
CA HIS A 108 7.29 -7.55 -7.24
C HIS A 108 8.22 -8.40 -8.13
N SER A 109 9.42 -7.86 -8.40
CA SER A 109 10.42 -8.49 -9.29
C SER A 109 9.90 -8.69 -10.72
N PHE A 110 9.23 -7.69 -11.28
CA PHE A 110 8.86 -7.72 -12.70
C PHE A 110 10.13 -7.70 -13.58
N VAL A 111 10.13 -8.44 -14.69
CA VAL A 111 11.30 -8.52 -15.58
C VAL A 111 11.48 -7.27 -16.44
N ASP A 112 10.43 -6.48 -16.59
CA ASP A 112 10.33 -5.30 -17.45
C ASP A 112 10.01 -4.01 -16.67
N SER A 113 9.96 -4.06 -15.33
CA SER A 113 9.72 -2.90 -14.47
C SER A 113 10.42 -3.03 -13.11
N GLY A 114 10.74 -1.90 -12.47
CA GLY A 114 11.21 -1.84 -11.08
C GLY A 114 10.09 -1.69 -10.04
N LEU A 115 8.84 -1.63 -10.50
CA LEU A 115 7.64 -1.43 -9.69
C LEU A 115 7.43 -2.55 -8.67
N HIS A 116 6.82 -2.21 -7.53
CA HIS A 116 6.00 -3.14 -6.77
C HIS A 116 4.52 -2.73 -6.85
N ALA A 117 3.60 -3.69 -6.80
CA ALA A 117 2.18 -3.41 -6.90
C ALA A 117 1.36 -4.30 -5.97
N ASN A 118 0.39 -3.76 -5.26
CA ASN A 118 -0.55 -4.58 -4.50
C ASN A 118 -1.70 -5.05 -5.39
N SER A 119 -2.10 -6.30 -5.21
CA SER A 119 -3.26 -6.91 -5.86
C SER A 119 -4.45 -6.98 -4.90
N LEU A 120 -5.01 -5.82 -4.54
CA LEU A 120 -6.07 -5.68 -3.56
C LEU A 120 -7.35 -6.39 -4.02
N GLY A 121 -7.88 -7.28 -3.19
CA GLY A 121 -9.01 -8.14 -3.53
C GLY A 121 -8.65 -9.36 -4.38
N SER A 122 -7.39 -9.57 -4.75
CA SER A 122 -6.96 -10.70 -5.58
C SER A 122 -6.49 -11.89 -4.76
N LEU A 123 -6.83 -13.10 -5.21
CA LEU A 123 -6.32 -14.37 -4.65
C LEU A 123 -4.94 -14.77 -5.22
N LEU A 124 -4.26 -13.88 -5.96
CA LEU A 124 -3.02 -14.24 -6.64
C LEU A 124 -1.90 -14.44 -5.63
N ALA A 125 -1.35 -15.66 -5.62
CA ALA A 125 -0.16 -16.02 -4.87
C ALA A 125 1.00 -16.30 -5.83
N THR A 126 2.12 -15.59 -5.65
CA THR A 126 3.36 -15.82 -6.39
C THR A 126 4.56 -15.90 -5.44
N GLY A 127 5.66 -16.47 -5.94
CA GLY A 127 6.95 -16.39 -5.27
C GLY A 127 7.21 -17.42 -4.17
N TYR A 128 8.30 -17.17 -3.46
CA TYR A 128 8.88 -18.00 -2.40
C TYR A 128 9.70 -17.11 -1.48
N GLY A 129 9.84 -17.48 -0.21
CA GLY A 129 10.72 -16.78 0.70
C GLY A 129 11.12 -17.65 1.89
N LEU A 130 12.42 -17.87 2.06
CA LEU A 130 12.97 -18.53 3.24
C LEU A 130 14.29 -17.88 3.65
N SER A 131 14.38 -17.44 4.90
CA SER A 131 15.62 -16.94 5.50
C SER A 131 16.25 -18.01 6.38
N VAL A 132 17.56 -18.19 6.27
CA VAL A 132 18.32 -19.14 7.10
C VAL A 132 18.43 -18.56 8.52
N PRO A 133 18.10 -19.31 9.58
CA PRO A 133 18.12 -18.78 10.95
C PRO A 133 19.49 -18.26 11.38
N ALA A 134 19.55 -17.07 11.96
CA ALA A 134 20.80 -16.43 12.38
C ALA A 134 21.64 -17.25 13.37
N ALA A 135 21.01 -18.16 14.12
CA ALA A 135 21.69 -19.06 15.04
C ALA A 135 22.68 -20.01 14.34
N THR A 136 22.50 -20.31 13.05
CA THR A 136 23.39 -21.22 12.31
C THR A 136 24.60 -20.50 11.71
N TRP A 137 24.55 -19.18 11.57
CA TRP A 137 25.53 -18.36 10.82
C TRP A 137 26.96 -18.34 11.38
N LYS A 138 27.20 -18.93 12.55
CA LYS A 138 28.54 -19.02 13.17
C LYS A 138 29.32 -20.27 12.76
N GLN A 139 28.67 -21.21 12.08
CA GLN A 139 29.26 -22.48 11.67
C GLN A 139 29.88 -22.33 10.28
N SER A 140 31.07 -22.89 10.09
CA SER A 140 31.74 -22.99 8.79
C SER A 140 32.27 -24.42 8.59
N PRO A 141 32.02 -25.05 7.43
CA PRO A 141 31.16 -24.56 6.35
C PRO A 141 29.69 -24.47 6.80
N LEU A 142 29.01 -23.39 6.42
CA LEU A 142 27.57 -23.27 6.59
C LEU A 142 26.89 -23.95 5.41
N VAL A 143 26.16 -25.03 5.69
CA VAL A 143 25.39 -25.76 4.69
C VAL A 143 23.91 -25.58 4.96
N ASN A 144 23.16 -25.08 3.97
CA ASN A 144 21.72 -24.98 4.05
C ASN A 144 21.06 -25.55 2.80
N ARG A 145 20.02 -26.37 2.99
CA ARG A 145 19.19 -26.90 1.91
C ARG A 145 17.84 -26.21 1.90
N PHE A 146 17.46 -25.69 0.75
CA PHE A 146 16.14 -25.14 0.49
C PHE A 146 15.27 -26.19 -0.19
N TYR A 147 13.99 -26.25 0.16
CA TYR A 147 13.04 -27.27 -0.30
C TYR A 147 11.75 -26.63 -0.80
N GLY A 148 10.93 -27.43 -1.49
CA GLY A 148 9.63 -26.98 -2.02
C GLY A 148 9.78 -26.07 -3.22
N LEU A 149 10.90 -26.17 -3.94
CA LEU A 149 11.18 -25.38 -5.11
C LEU A 149 10.49 -25.98 -6.33
N LYS A 150 10.11 -25.13 -7.28
CA LYS A 150 9.68 -25.58 -8.61
C LYS A 150 10.90 -25.65 -9.51
N THR A 151 10.96 -26.70 -10.32
CA THR A 151 12.01 -26.84 -11.33
C THR A 151 11.75 -25.89 -12.50
N PHE A 152 12.83 -25.33 -13.03
CA PHE A 152 12.79 -24.50 -14.23
C PHE A 152 12.23 -25.27 -15.43
N ALA A 153 11.29 -24.66 -16.14
CA ALA A 153 10.75 -25.17 -17.39
C ALA A 153 10.61 -24.03 -18.39
N GLU A 154 10.99 -24.24 -19.65
CA GLU A 154 10.94 -23.20 -20.69
C GLU A 154 9.51 -22.66 -20.95
N SER A 155 8.48 -23.45 -20.66
CA SER A 155 7.09 -23.01 -20.76
C SER A 155 6.66 -22.06 -19.65
N ARG A 156 7.34 -22.10 -18.49
CA ARG A 156 7.06 -21.28 -17.29
C ARG A 156 8.37 -20.96 -16.56
N PRO A 157 9.30 -20.25 -17.20
CA PRO A 157 10.65 -20.11 -16.69
C PRO A 157 10.70 -19.38 -15.34
N TRP A 158 9.76 -18.45 -15.12
CA TRP A 158 9.66 -17.66 -13.89
C TRP A 158 9.40 -18.48 -12.62
N GLU A 159 8.71 -19.63 -12.73
CA GLU A 159 8.38 -20.48 -11.58
C GLU A 159 9.62 -21.17 -11.00
N GLY A 160 10.66 -21.41 -11.80
CA GLY A 160 11.88 -22.10 -11.37
C GLY A 160 13.11 -21.22 -11.22
N VAL A 161 12.94 -19.90 -11.14
CA VAL A 161 14.02 -18.92 -10.93
C VAL A 161 13.91 -18.29 -9.56
N TYR A 162 14.99 -18.35 -8.78
CA TYR A 162 15.07 -17.86 -7.41
C TYR A 162 16.21 -16.87 -7.24
N ARG A 163 16.04 -15.89 -6.37
CA ARG A 163 17.04 -14.90 -5.96
C ARG A 163 17.68 -15.33 -4.64
N LEU A 164 18.96 -15.64 -4.67
CA LEU A 164 19.79 -15.87 -3.49
C LEU A 164 20.39 -14.54 -3.04
N ASP A 165 20.01 -14.08 -1.83
CA ASP A 165 20.59 -12.90 -1.21
C ASP A 165 21.56 -13.32 -0.09
N LEU A 166 22.80 -12.86 -0.19
CA LEU A 166 23.86 -13.08 0.78
C LEU A 166 24.47 -11.74 1.18
N ARG A 167 24.59 -11.48 2.48
CA ARG A 167 25.31 -10.32 3.01
C ARG A 167 26.30 -10.74 4.06
N PHE A 168 27.52 -10.24 3.93
CA PHE A 168 28.60 -10.48 4.86
C PHE A 168 29.30 -9.18 5.25
N GLU A 169 29.68 -9.06 6.51
CA GLU A 169 30.54 -8.01 7.02
C GLU A 169 31.95 -8.56 7.24
N GLY A 170 32.96 -7.82 6.77
CA GLY A 170 34.36 -8.18 6.92
C GLY A 170 34.98 -7.50 8.14
N LYS A 171 35.73 -8.26 8.93
CA LYS A 171 36.52 -7.76 10.07
C LYS A 171 37.97 -7.40 9.67
N ALA A 172 38.36 -7.74 8.44
CA ALA A 172 39.66 -7.44 7.86
C ALA A 172 39.56 -7.25 6.34
N PRO A 173 40.52 -6.57 5.68
CA PRO A 173 40.49 -6.34 4.22
C PRO A 173 40.44 -7.60 3.35
N ALA A 174 40.91 -8.74 3.86
CA ALA A 174 40.92 -10.02 3.14
C ALA A 174 39.69 -10.90 3.45
N ALA A 175 38.68 -10.37 4.15
CA ALA A 175 37.49 -11.13 4.53
C ALA A 175 36.66 -11.54 3.31
N ALA A 176 36.53 -12.85 3.09
CA ALA A 176 35.78 -13.44 1.99
C ALA A 176 35.13 -14.77 2.41
N ALA A 177 34.09 -15.16 1.70
CA ALA A 177 33.44 -16.46 1.80
C ALA A 177 33.52 -17.18 0.44
N THR A 178 33.55 -18.50 0.45
CA THR A 178 33.54 -19.34 -0.74
C THR A 178 32.16 -19.98 -0.88
N LEU A 179 31.49 -19.72 -1.99
CA LEU A 179 30.14 -20.19 -2.30
C LEU A 179 30.17 -21.37 -3.27
N SER A 180 29.44 -22.43 -2.93
CA SER A 180 29.06 -23.50 -3.84
C SER A 180 27.54 -23.71 -3.82
N VAL A 181 26.96 -23.97 -5.00
CA VAL A 181 25.52 -24.20 -5.18
C VAL A 181 25.34 -25.52 -5.92
N ASP A 182 24.59 -26.43 -5.30
CA ASP A 182 24.18 -27.71 -5.89
C ASP A 182 22.67 -27.73 -6.16
N GLY A 183 22.27 -28.32 -7.29
CA GLY A 183 20.87 -28.38 -7.75
C GLY A 183 20.38 -27.15 -8.55
N ALA A 184 21.23 -26.17 -8.82
CA ALA A 184 20.87 -24.97 -9.60
C ALA A 184 22.04 -24.39 -10.40
N THR A 185 21.73 -23.61 -11.44
CA THR A 185 22.69 -22.84 -12.25
C THR A 185 22.44 -21.35 -12.12
N GLU A 186 23.48 -20.53 -12.13
CA GLU A 186 23.32 -19.08 -12.13
C GLU A 186 22.73 -18.61 -13.47
N CYS A 187 21.90 -17.57 -13.42
CA CYS A 187 21.24 -17.02 -14.58
C CYS A 187 21.10 -15.48 -14.56
N VAL A 188 20.74 -14.88 -15.70
CA VAL A 188 20.50 -13.43 -15.84
C VAL A 188 19.00 -13.13 -15.83
N LEU A 189 18.47 -12.47 -14.78
CA LEU A 189 17.03 -12.23 -14.64
C LEU A 189 16.36 -11.61 -15.87
N ARG A 190 16.95 -10.56 -16.47
CA ARG A 190 16.31 -9.75 -17.53
C ARG A 190 16.59 -10.22 -18.97
N GLU A 191 17.37 -11.27 -19.16
CA GLU A 191 17.73 -11.78 -20.49
C GLU A 191 17.11 -13.17 -20.74
N GLY A 192 15.79 -13.27 -20.53
CA GLY A 192 15.09 -14.57 -20.62
C GLY A 192 15.65 -15.61 -19.66
N PHE A 193 16.20 -15.16 -18.54
CA PHE A 193 16.91 -16.00 -17.58
C PHE A 193 18.18 -16.65 -18.15
N ALA A 194 18.87 -16.16 -19.18
CA ALA A 194 20.01 -16.87 -19.79
C ALA A 194 21.02 -17.44 -18.76
N VAL A 195 21.48 -18.68 -19.00
CA VAL A 195 22.40 -19.39 -18.09
C VAL A 195 23.77 -18.72 -18.10
N LYS A 196 24.33 -18.44 -16.92
CA LYS A 196 25.70 -17.96 -16.73
C LYS A 196 26.69 -19.08 -16.42
N GLY A 197 26.22 -20.15 -15.79
CA GLY A 197 27.02 -21.33 -15.47
C GLY A 197 26.80 -21.84 -14.05
N GLU A 198 27.53 -22.88 -13.69
CA GLU A 198 27.54 -23.45 -12.35
C GLU A 198 28.29 -22.55 -11.35
N ILE A 199 27.93 -22.66 -10.07
CA ILE A 199 28.65 -21.98 -8.99
C ILE A 199 29.36 -23.03 -8.14
N SER A 200 30.65 -23.22 -8.41
CA SER A 200 31.51 -24.11 -7.64
C SER A 200 32.69 -23.32 -7.08
N ALA A 201 32.85 -23.32 -5.76
CA ALA A 201 33.94 -22.68 -5.03
C ALA A 201 34.21 -21.20 -5.44
N ARG A 202 33.15 -20.42 -5.65
CA ARG A 202 33.26 -19.00 -6.01
C ARG A 202 33.58 -18.16 -4.78
N THR A 203 34.70 -17.45 -4.81
CA THR A 203 35.04 -16.46 -3.77
C THR A 203 34.15 -15.22 -3.88
N LEU A 204 33.55 -14.84 -2.76
CA LEU A 204 32.75 -13.63 -2.57
C LEU A 204 33.41 -12.77 -1.49
N PRO A 205 33.82 -11.51 -1.78
CA PRO A 205 34.32 -10.60 -0.75
C PRO A 205 33.20 -10.21 0.23
N ALA A 206 33.56 -9.60 1.36
CA ALA A 206 32.58 -8.93 2.21
C ALA A 206 31.74 -7.92 1.41
N GLY A 207 30.44 -7.85 1.69
CA GLY A 207 29.50 -7.01 0.95
C GLY A 207 28.15 -7.69 0.69
N ASN A 208 27.43 -7.15 -0.29
CA ASN A 208 26.09 -7.60 -0.72
C ASN A 208 26.21 -8.40 -2.02
N HIS A 209 25.66 -9.61 -2.03
CA HIS A 209 25.64 -10.47 -3.21
C HIS A 209 24.21 -10.92 -3.48
N THR A 210 23.75 -10.65 -4.69
CA THR A 210 22.46 -11.12 -5.19
C THR A 210 22.70 -11.94 -6.45
N LEU A 211 22.30 -13.20 -6.41
CA LEU A 211 22.45 -14.17 -7.50
C LEU A 211 21.07 -14.67 -7.91
N TYR A 212 20.84 -14.87 -9.20
CA TYR A 212 19.63 -15.53 -9.69
C TYR A 212 19.96 -16.95 -10.10
N LEU A 213 19.15 -17.90 -9.67
CA LEU A 213 19.37 -19.33 -9.80
C LEU A 213 18.22 -19.97 -10.56
N ARG A 214 18.52 -20.60 -11.70
CA ARG A 214 17.65 -21.56 -12.36
C ARG A 214 17.77 -22.89 -11.65
N VAL A 215 16.67 -23.34 -11.05
CA VAL A 215 16.67 -24.54 -10.22
C VAL A 215 16.34 -25.78 -11.06
N GLY A 216 17.19 -26.80 -10.99
CA GLY A 216 17.03 -28.06 -11.73
C GLY A 216 16.29 -29.15 -10.97
N ALA A 217 16.14 -29.01 -9.65
CA ALA A 217 15.54 -30.00 -8.76
C ALA A 217 14.58 -29.33 -7.76
N PRO A 218 13.66 -30.04 -7.10
CA PRO A 218 12.72 -29.42 -6.13
C PRO A 218 13.40 -28.91 -4.83
N GLU A 219 14.73 -28.90 -4.81
CA GLU A 219 15.60 -28.52 -3.72
C GLU A 219 16.94 -28.04 -4.27
N LEU A 220 17.64 -27.23 -3.49
CA LEU A 220 19.01 -26.84 -3.77
C LEU A 220 19.81 -26.75 -2.47
N THR A 221 21.11 -27.01 -2.54
CA THR A 221 22.02 -26.91 -1.41
C THR A 221 22.99 -25.76 -1.64
N ILE A 222 23.09 -24.87 -0.65
CA ILE A 222 24.07 -23.79 -0.60
C ILE A 222 25.11 -24.15 0.45
N THR A 223 26.38 -24.11 0.06
CA THR A 223 27.51 -24.23 0.98
C THR A 223 28.31 -22.92 0.98
N LEU A 224 28.53 -22.35 2.16
CA LEU A 224 29.36 -21.18 2.39
C LEU A 224 30.52 -21.56 3.32
N ASP A 225 31.74 -21.54 2.80
CA ASP A 225 32.96 -21.72 3.58
C ASP A 225 33.61 -20.35 3.85
N PHE A 226 33.84 -20.04 5.12
CA PHE A 226 34.40 -18.77 5.57
C PHE A 226 35.13 -18.93 6.90
N ASP A 227 35.95 -17.96 7.28
CA ASP A 227 36.49 -17.87 8.64
C ASP A 227 35.56 -17.02 9.52
N PRO A 228 34.89 -17.58 10.54
CA PRO A 228 34.02 -16.81 11.46
C PRO A 228 34.77 -15.71 12.25
N GLY A 229 36.10 -15.85 12.36
CA GLY A 229 37.01 -14.84 12.91
C GLY A 229 37.15 -13.61 12.00
N LEU A 230 36.98 -13.76 10.68
CA LEU A 230 37.16 -12.69 9.69
C LEU A 230 35.86 -12.20 9.05
N VAL A 231 34.83 -13.04 8.99
CA VAL A 231 33.55 -12.75 8.31
C VAL A 231 32.39 -12.91 9.29
N SER A 232 31.38 -12.06 9.16
CA SER A 232 30.10 -12.21 9.84
C SER A 232 28.98 -12.16 8.83
N ILE A 233 28.19 -13.24 8.74
CA ILE A 233 27.00 -13.28 7.90
C ILE A 233 25.93 -12.41 8.57
N THR A 234 25.32 -11.51 7.81
CA THR A 234 24.21 -10.67 8.27
C THR A 234 22.94 -10.86 7.46
N GLN A 235 23.02 -11.58 6.33
CA GLN A 235 21.86 -12.02 5.56
C GLN A 235 22.16 -13.31 4.80
N PHE A 236 21.24 -14.26 4.85
CA PHE A 236 21.23 -15.45 4.01
C PHE A 236 19.79 -15.90 3.79
N ARG A 237 19.29 -15.75 2.56
CA ARG A 237 17.91 -16.11 2.22
C ARG A 237 17.77 -16.46 0.74
N LEU A 238 16.77 -17.29 0.43
CA LEU A 238 16.34 -17.61 -0.93
C LEU A 238 14.92 -17.08 -1.13
N MET A 239 14.76 -16.22 -2.13
CA MET A 239 13.51 -15.50 -2.40
C MET A 239 13.08 -15.71 -3.84
N GLN A 240 11.82 -15.50 -4.14
CA GLN A 240 11.29 -15.45 -5.51
C GLN A 240 10.13 -14.47 -5.51
N GLY A 241 10.15 -13.52 -6.45
CA GLY A 241 8.99 -12.66 -6.73
C GLY A 241 8.17 -13.23 -7.87
N SER A 242 7.43 -12.39 -8.59
CA SER A 242 6.63 -12.85 -9.72
C SER A 242 7.50 -13.26 -10.92
N ASN A 243 8.65 -12.59 -11.13
CA ASN A 243 9.60 -12.84 -12.23
C ASN A 243 8.94 -12.87 -13.62
N ARG A 244 7.89 -12.06 -13.83
CA ARG A 244 7.10 -11.97 -15.07
C ARG A 244 6.97 -10.52 -15.52
N PRO A 245 6.61 -10.27 -16.79
CA PRO A 245 6.21 -8.94 -17.22
C PRO A 245 5.03 -8.43 -16.39
N TRP A 246 5.03 -7.16 -15.99
CA TRP A 246 4.01 -6.63 -15.08
C TRP A 246 2.58 -6.78 -15.64
N ARG A 247 2.40 -6.66 -16.97
CA ARG A 247 1.09 -6.82 -17.63
C ARG A 247 0.49 -8.23 -17.43
N GLU A 248 1.33 -9.25 -17.43
CA GLU A 248 0.89 -10.62 -17.20
C GLU A 248 0.48 -10.82 -15.74
N VAL A 249 1.25 -10.29 -14.81
CA VAL A 249 0.92 -10.37 -13.38
C VAL A 249 -0.38 -9.61 -13.09
N PHE A 250 -0.58 -8.45 -13.70
CA PHE A 250 -1.82 -7.68 -13.54
C PHE A 250 -3.02 -8.46 -14.06
N ARG A 251 -2.93 -9.12 -15.23
CA ARG A 251 -4.01 -10.01 -15.72
C ARG A 251 -4.26 -11.19 -14.78
N ALA A 252 -3.21 -11.88 -14.34
CA ALA A 252 -3.35 -12.98 -13.40
C ALA A 252 -3.98 -12.52 -12.07
N ALA A 253 -3.66 -11.32 -11.60
CA ALA A 253 -4.25 -10.74 -10.40
C ALA A 253 -5.73 -10.35 -10.60
N LEU A 254 -6.06 -9.74 -11.73
CA LEU A 254 -7.39 -9.20 -12.00
C LEU A 254 -8.39 -10.27 -12.47
N ASP A 255 -7.99 -11.11 -13.43
CA ASP A 255 -8.86 -12.07 -14.11
C ASP A 255 -8.67 -13.51 -13.58
N GLY A 256 -7.46 -13.79 -13.08
CA GLY A 256 -6.99 -15.13 -12.76
C GLY A 256 -6.36 -15.80 -13.97
N GLU A 257 -5.74 -16.94 -13.71
CA GLU A 257 -5.12 -17.79 -14.74
C GLU A 257 -5.34 -19.26 -14.40
N GLU A 258 -5.37 -20.12 -15.41
CA GLU A 258 -5.41 -21.56 -15.23
C GLU A 258 -4.00 -22.12 -15.37
N LEU A 259 -3.48 -22.72 -14.30
CA LEU A 259 -2.17 -23.34 -14.25
C LEU A 259 -2.32 -24.76 -13.71
N ASP A 260 -1.86 -25.74 -14.49
CA ASP A 260 -1.94 -27.18 -14.16
C ASP A 260 -3.37 -27.64 -13.81
N GLY A 261 -4.38 -27.10 -14.50
CA GLY A 261 -5.81 -27.39 -14.25
C GLY A 261 -6.38 -26.75 -12.98
N GLN A 262 -5.63 -25.83 -12.35
CA GLN A 262 -6.08 -25.06 -11.18
C GLN A 262 -6.16 -23.58 -11.52
N ARG A 263 -7.29 -22.96 -11.16
CA ARG A 263 -7.42 -21.50 -11.22
C ARG A 263 -6.57 -20.88 -10.10
N ARG A 264 -5.72 -19.93 -10.46
CA ARG A 264 -4.93 -19.10 -9.53
C ARG A 264 -5.27 -17.64 -9.78
N GLY A 265 -5.18 -16.82 -8.74
CA GLY A 265 -5.44 -15.39 -8.86
C GLY A 265 -6.90 -15.02 -9.14
N GLY A 266 -7.06 -13.85 -9.74
CA GLY A 266 -8.36 -13.22 -9.95
C GLY A 266 -8.88 -12.49 -8.72
N LEU A 267 -9.70 -11.47 -8.96
CA LEU A 267 -10.42 -10.78 -7.91
C LEU A 267 -11.46 -11.70 -7.27
N LEU A 268 -11.50 -11.72 -5.94
CA LEU A 268 -12.53 -12.42 -5.16
C LEU A 268 -13.92 -11.89 -5.49
N TYR A 269 -14.05 -10.57 -5.66
CA TYR A 269 -15.25 -9.89 -6.14
C TYR A 269 -14.90 -9.10 -7.42
N PRO A 270 -15.52 -9.40 -8.58
CA PRO A 270 -15.14 -8.79 -9.86
C PRO A 270 -15.22 -7.25 -9.89
N ASP A 271 -16.13 -6.68 -9.11
CA ASP A 271 -16.39 -5.25 -8.96
C ASP A 271 -15.68 -4.62 -7.75
N GLY A 272 -14.90 -5.38 -6.99
CA GLY A 272 -14.13 -4.91 -5.84
C GLY A 272 -12.62 -4.88 -6.11
N GLY A 273 -11.88 -4.13 -5.29
CA GLY A 273 -10.43 -4.17 -5.25
C GLY A 273 -9.77 -3.63 -6.52
N GLY A 274 -8.58 -4.10 -6.87
CA GLY A 274 -7.81 -3.69 -8.04
C GLY A 274 -6.30 -3.71 -7.81
N ILE A 275 -5.55 -3.08 -8.70
CA ILE A 275 -4.11 -2.94 -8.58
C ILE A 275 -3.76 -1.55 -8.01
N THR A 276 -2.89 -1.49 -7.00
CA THR A 276 -2.25 -0.24 -6.55
C THR A 276 -0.78 -0.24 -6.94
N LEU A 277 -0.27 0.89 -7.41
CA LEU A 277 1.13 1.05 -7.81
C LEU A 277 1.90 1.62 -6.61
N ASN A 278 2.76 0.80 -6.01
CA ASN A 278 3.37 1.12 -4.72
C ASN A 278 4.64 1.95 -4.89
N HIS A 279 4.94 2.77 -3.87
CA HIS A 279 6.14 3.61 -3.74
C HIS A 279 6.71 4.10 -5.09
N PRO A 280 5.94 4.93 -5.83
CA PRO A 280 6.17 5.17 -7.24
C PRO A 280 7.41 6.04 -7.53
N THR A 281 8.58 5.41 -7.69
CA THR A 281 9.88 6.09 -7.92
C THR A 281 10.18 6.44 -9.38
N GLY A 282 9.35 6.00 -10.33
CA GLY A 282 9.50 6.28 -11.77
C GLY A 282 9.00 7.66 -12.22
N LYS A 283 8.88 7.87 -13.53
CA LYS A 283 8.34 9.09 -14.15
C LYS A 283 6.89 8.90 -14.59
N LEU A 284 6.20 10.01 -14.90
CA LEU A 284 4.81 10.01 -15.39
C LEU A 284 4.54 8.95 -16.47
N ASP A 285 5.38 8.86 -17.50
CA ASP A 285 5.19 7.92 -18.62
C ASP A 285 5.21 6.44 -18.18
N ASP A 286 6.01 6.11 -17.16
CA ASP A 286 6.10 4.75 -16.62
C ASP A 286 4.74 4.33 -16.00
N TYR A 287 4.08 5.27 -15.31
CA TYR A 287 2.79 5.02 -14.63
C TYR A 287 1.60 5.19 -15.57
N ALA A 288 1.65 6.11 -16.53
CA ALA A 288 0.58 6.32 -17.51
C ALA A 288 0.26 5.01 -18.26
N ALA A 289 1.28 4.30 -18.72
CA ALA A 289 1.12 3.02 -19.41
C ALA A 289 0.47 1.91 -18.55
N MET A 290 0.62 2.00 -17.23
CA MET A 290 0.05 1.06 -16.25
C MET A 290 -1.38 1.44 -15.88
N LEU A 291 -1.66 2.73 -15.67
CA LEU A 291 -3.01 3.23 -15.40
C LEU A 291 -3.93 3.02 -16.61
N ASP A 292 -3.41 3.19 -17.83
CA ASP A 292 -4.16 3.01 -19.08
C ASP A 292 -4.35 1.52 -19.43
N PHE A 293 -3.73 0.59 -18.69
CA PHE A 293 -3.79 -0.84 -19.01
C PHE A 293 -5.18 -1.43 -18.81
N ASP A 294 -5.81 -1.11 -17.70
CA ASP A 294 -7.12 -1.62 -17.30
C ASP A 294 -7.73 -0.65 -16.28
N PRO A 295 -9.04 -0.32 -16.35
CA PRO A 295 -9.69 0.55 -15.38
C PRO A 295 -9.62 0.00 -13.95
N ARG A 296 -9.20 -1.26 -13.78
CA ARG A 296 -9.00 -1.88 -12.48
C ARG A 296 -7.63 -1.61 -11.85
N VAL A 297 -6.72 -0.93 -12.56
CA VAL A 297 -5.53 -0.30 -11.99
C VAL A 297 -5.97 1.03 -11.37
N LEU A 298 -5.94 1.09 -10.04
CA LEU A 298 -6.67 2.09 -9.26
C LEU A 298 -5.94 3.41 -9.14
N GLY A 299 -4.62 3.37 -8.95
CA GLY A 299 -3.84 4.56 -8.68
C GLY A 299 -2.51 4.25 -8.01
N ILE A 300 -1.93 5.26 -7.37
CA ILE A 300 -0.57 5.22 -6.83
C ILE A 300 -0.55 5.48 -5.33
N GLU A 301 0.51 5.02 -4.66
CA GLU A 301 0.84 5.51 -3.32
C GLU A 301 1.26 6.98 -3.36
N VAL A 302 0.59 7.78 -2.54
CA VAL A 302 0.86 9.21 -2.36
C VAL A 302 1.59 9.42 -1.04
N TRP A 303 1.19 8.69 0.01
CA TRP A 303 1.91 8.61 1.28
C TRP A 303 2.42 7.20 1.51
N ASN A 304 3.73 7.08 1.69
CA ASN A 304 4.39 5.88 2.19
C ASN A 304 5.44 6.31 3.21
N GLN A 305 5.29 5.81 4.44
CA GLN A 305 6.11 6.23 5.57
C GLN A 305 7.58 5.74 5.49
N LEU A 306 7.83 4.60 4.82
CA LEU A 306 9.14 3.97 4.77
C LEU A 306 9.98 4.53 3.61
N THR A 307 9.42 4.50 2.41
CA THR A 307 10.13 4.96 1.22
C THR A 307 10.16 6.48 1.21
N SER A 308 10.96 7.07 0.32
CA SER A 308 11.14 8.50 0.10
C SER A 308 9.86 9.30 -0.21
N GLY A 309 8.68 8.74 0.00
CA GLY A 309 7.40 9.40 -0.17
C GLY A 309 7.22 10.59 0.74
N PHE A 310 6.19 11.35 0.40
CA PHE A 310 5.60 12.43 1.17
C PHE A 310 5.71 12.19 2.70
N GLY A 311 6.56 12.98 3.38
CA GLY A 311 6.75 12.94 4.84
C GLY A 311 7.86 12.03 5.41
N SER A 312 8.70 11.40 4.59
CA SER A 312 9.88 10.65 5.05
C SER A 312 11.16 11.49 5.06
N ASP A 313 11.89 11.49 6.18
CA ASP A 313 13.23 12.11 6.31
C ASP A 313 14.37 11.14 5.93
N ARG A 314 14.06 9.87 5.67
CA ARG A 314 15.05 8.78 5.53
C ARG A 314 14.77 7.81 4.37
N GLY A 315 14.14 8.29 3.30
CA GLY A 315 14.06 7.52 2.06
C GLY A 315 15.37 7.51 1.29
N PHE A 316 15.38 6.93 0.07
CA PHE A 316 16.51 6.91 -0.88
C PHE A 316 17.11 8.30 -1.23
N TYR A 317 16.56 9.39 -0.67
CA TYR A 317 16.90 10.78 -0.93
C TYR A 317 17.34 11.54 0.33
N GLU A 318 18.00 10.89 1.30
CA GLU A 318 18.59 11.50 2.52
C GLU A 318 19.37 12.80 2.29
N ALA A 319 19.80 13.09 1.05
CA ALA A 319 20.57 14.27 0.67
C ALA A 319 19.74 15.47 0.15
N LYS A 320 18.42 15.56 0.40
CA LYS A 320 17.61 16.68 -0.10
C LYS A 320 17.34 17.75 0.98
N ASP A 321 17.63 19.01 0.63
CA ASP A 321 17.37 20.19 1.47
C ASP A 321 15.88 20.46 1.76
N SER A 322 14.96 19.75 1.10
CA SER A 322 13.52 19.94 1.20
C SER A 322 12.79 18.62 1.42
N ALA A 323 11.68 18.64 2.18
CA ALA A 323 10.82 17.47 2.40
C ALA A 323 10.43 16.81 1.06
N PRO A 324 10.56 15.48 0.92
CA PRO A 324 10.23 14.83 -0.34
C PRO A 324 8.71 14.82 -0.52
N ASP A 325 8.22 15.38 -1.62
CA ASP A 325 6.81 15.47 -2.01
C ASP A 325 6.57 14.87 -3.41
N HIS A 326 7.55 14.11 -3.92
CA HIS A 326 7.55 13.64 -5.31
C HIS A 326 6.38 12.73 -5.68
N PHE A 327 5.90 11.86 -4.76
CA PHE A 327 4.69 11.05 -5.00
C PHE A 327 3.44 11.91 -5.09
N TYR A 328 3.33 12.95 -4.25
CA TYR A 328 2.23 13.90 -4.28
C TYR A 328 2.24 14.71 -5.59
N ARG A 329 3.41 15.18 -6.01
CA ARG A 329 3.56 15.87 -7.31
C ARG A 329 3.25 14.97 -8.49
N LEU A 330 3.75 13.73 -8.48
CA LEU A 330 3.43 12.74 -9.52
C LEU A 330 1.92 12.49 -9.59
N TRP A 331 1.22 12.46 -8.45
CA TRP A 331 -0.23 12.34 -8.44
C TRP A 331 -0.90 13.50 -9.17
N ASP A 332 -0.56 14.74 -8.84
CA ASP A 332 -1.11 15.93 -9.52
C ASP A 332 -0.74 15.95 -11.02
N GLU A 333 0.49 15.56 -11.38
CA GLU A 333 0.93 15.43 -12.78
C GLU A 333 0.07 14.43 -13.56
N ILE A 334 -0.21 13.26 -12.99
CA ILE A 334 -1.10 12.24 -13.59
C ILE A 334 -2.50 12.81 -13.78
N LEU A 335 -3.06 13.44 -12.74
CA LEU A 335 -4.42 13.99 -12.79
C LEU A 335 -4.57 15.12 -13.81
N THR A 336 -3.53 15.93 -13.99
CA THR A 336 -3.47 16.99 -15.01
C THR A 336 -3.57 16.43 -16.44
N THR A 337 -3.27 15.15 -16.65
CA THR A 337 -3.49 14.49 -17.95
C THR A 337 -4.94 14.07 -18.21
N GLY A 338 -5.84 14.26 -17.23
CA GLY A 338 -7.22 13.77 -17.27
C GLY A 338 -7.37 12.29 -16.93
N ARG A 339 -6.28 11.61 -16.54
CA ARG A 339 -6.31 10.20 -16.13
C ARG A 339 -6.88 10.05 -14.73
N ARG A 340 -7.69 9.00 -14.56
CA ARG A 340 -8.13 8.57 -13.23
C ARG A 340 -6.99 7.91 -12.47
N CYS A 341 -6.68 8.45 -11.30
CA CYS A 341 -5.68 7.92 -10.38
C CYS A 341 -6.08 8.20 -8.94
N TRP A 342 -6.39 7.15 -8.18
CA TRP A 342 -6.62 7.25 -6.74
C TRP A 342 -5.30 7.40 -5.99
N GLY A 343 -5.32 8.15 -4.89
CA GLY A 343 -4.18 8.32 -3.99
C GLY A 343 -4.29 7.42 -2.79
N PHE A 344 -3.29 6.55 -2.59
CA PHE A 344 -3.24 5.61 -1.47
C PHE A 344 -2.28 6.07 -0.38
N PHE A 345 -2.67 5.87 0.88
CA PHE A 345 -1.96 6.35 2.06
C PHE A 345 -1.66 5.18 2.99
N VAL A 346 -0.39 4.82 3.11
CA VAL A 346 0.00 3.52 3.64
C VAL A 346 1.20 3.56 4.58
N LYS A 347 1.30 2.52 5.39
CA LYS A 347 2.38 2.30 6.35
C LYS A 347 3.51 1.40 5.81
N ASP A 348 3.21 0.55 4.83
CA ASP A 348 4.17 -0.37 4.22
C ASP A 348 4.79 -1.28 5.32
N HIS A 349 6.07 -1.15 5.64
CA HIS A 349 6.72 -1.90 6.72
C HIS A 349 6.61 -1.24 8.10
N ASN A 350 6.18 0.03 8.20
CA ASN A 350 6.22 0.78 9.45
C ASN A 350 4.92 0.64 10.27
N THR A 351 4.83 -0.41 11.08
CA THR A 351 3.66 -0.72 11.95
C THR A 351 3.10 0.49 12.70
N TYR A 352 3.96 1.28 13.32
CA TYR A 352 3.58 2.43 14.14
C TYR A 352 3.74 3.77 13.40
N GLY A 353 3.92 3.70 12.08
CA GLY A 353 3.93 4.85 11.19
C GLY A 353 2.56 5.50 11.04
N ARG A 354 2.46 6.42 10.10
CA ARG A 354 1.23 7.10 9.68
C ARG A 354 0.83 6.64 8.29
N GLY A 355 -0.42 6.91 7.93
CA GLY A 355 -0.95 6.64 6.60
C GLY A 355 -2.05 5.60 6.66
N ARG A 356 -3.27 6.01 6.33
CA ARG A 356 -4.45 5.14 6.30
C ARG A 356 -5.32 5.49 5.11
N ASN A 357 -5.97 4.47 4.55
CA ASN A 357 -7.13 4.68 3.70
C ASN A 357 -8.37 4.58 4.60
N VAL A 358 -9.18 5.62 4.65
CA VAL A 358 -10.43 5.63 5.42
C VAL A 358 -11.59 5.43 4.45
N LEU A 359 -12.13 4.23 4.43
CA LEU A 359 -13.22 3.86 3.50
C LEU A 359 -14.53 4.45 4.00
N LEU A 360 -15.34 4.97 3.08
CA LEU A 360 -16.72 5.36 3.32
C LEU A 360 -17.59 4.21 2.82
N VAL A 361 -18.30 3.56 3.75
CA VAL A 361 -19.11 2.38 3.44
C VAL A 361 -20.49 2.48 4.09
N PRO A 362 -21.55 1.89 3.50
CA PRO A 362 -22.81 1.69 4.20
C PRO A 362 -22.60 0.99 5.54
N ALA A 363 -23.54 1.18 6.47
CA ALA A 363 -23.52 0.46 7.75
C ALA A 363 -23.35 -1.06 7.53
N LEU A 364 -22.40 -1.64 8.27
CA LEU A 364 -22.02 -3.05 8.14
C LEU A 364 -22.73 -3.98 9.12
N GLU A 365 -23.43 -3.42 10.11
CA GLU A 365 -24.19 -4.18 11.10
C GLU A 365 -25.29 -5.02 10.42
N GLY A 366 -25.43 -6.28 10.83
CA GLY A 366 -26.41 -7.21 10.28
C GLY A 366 -26.08 -7.77 8.89
N ARG A 367 -25.01 -7.31 8.22
CA ARG A 367 -24.52 -7.89 6.97
C ARG A 367 -23.71 -9.15 7.23
N ASP A 368 -23.81 -10.12 6.32
CA ASP A 368 -22.94 -11.29 6.36
C ASP A 368 -21.50 -10.92 6.00
N ARG A 369 -20.57 -11.83 6.29
CA ARG A 369 -19.14 -11.62 6.07
C ARG A 369 -18.83 -11.30 4.61
N THR A 370 -19.36 -12.07 3.67
CA THR A 370 -19.07 -11.93 2.24
C THR A 370 -19.48 -10.54 1.73
N ASP A 371 -20.64 -10.05 2.16
CA ASP A 371 -21.13 -8.72 1.76
C ASP A 371 -20.29 -7.60 2.36
N ARG A 372 -19.78 -7.77 3.59
CA ARG A 372 -18.87 -6.79 4.22
C ARG A 372 -17.52 -6.73 3.51
N GLU A 373 -16.95 -7.88 3.16
CA GLU A 373 -15.69 -7.97 2.39
C GLU A 373 -15.84 -7.33 1.00
N ALA A 374 -16.94 -7.65 0.28
CA ALA A 374 -17.25 -7.05 -1.01
C ALA A 374 -17.46 -5.52 -0.90
N THR A 375 -18.18 -5.06 0.13
CA THR A 375 -18.44 -3.63 0.38
C THR A 375 -17.15 -2.84 0.58
N ALA A 376 -16.23 -3.34 1.41
CA ALA A 376 -14.93 -2.67 1.62
C ALA A 376 -14.09 -2.62 0.33
N LEU A 377 -14.09 -3.70 -0.46
CA LEU A 377 -13.36 -3.75 -1.72
C LEU A 377 -13.98 -2.87 -2.82
N ARG A 378 -15.30 -2.74 -2.87
CA ARG A 378 -16.00 -1.81 -3.78
C ARG A 378 -15.65 -0.36 -3.47
N ALA A 379 -15.50 0.00 -2.20
CA ALA A 379 -15.10 1.35 -1.84
C ALA A 379 -13.74 1.75 -2.44
N TYR A 380 -12.78 0.83 -2.43
CA TYR A 380 -11.51 1.01 -3.13
C TYR A 380 -11.65 1.10 -4.65
N ARG A 381 -12.47 0.25 -5.26
CA ARG A 381 -12.74 0.29 -6.72
C ARG A 381 -13.25 1.67 -7.13
N GLN A 382 -14.24 2.17 -6.40
CA GLN A 382 -14.99 3.37 -6.74
C GLN A 382 -14.32 4.68 -6.32
N GLY A 383 -13.34 4.61 -5.41
CA GLY A 383 -12.72 5.79 -4.84
C GLY A 383 -13.50 6.41 -3.68
N THR A 384 -14.51 5.72 -3.12
CA THR A 384 -15.33 6.19 -1.97
C THR A 384 -14.53 6.06 -0.66
N PHE A 385 -13.36 6.69 -0.60
CA PHE A 385 -12.49 6.71 0.56
C PHE A 385 -11.70 8.02 0.59
N PHE A 386 -10.92 8.25 1.64
CA PHE A 386 -9.95 9.33 1.68
C PHE A 386 -8.66 8.88 2.36
N GLY A 387 -7.57 9.57 2.04
CA GLY A 387 -6.30 9.39 2.74
C GLY A 387 -6.29 10.08 4.07
N SER A 388 -5.71 9.46 5.10
CA SER A 388 -5.49 10.07 6.40
C SER A 388 -4.02 9.94 6.81
N VAL A 389 -3.46 11.05 7.30
CA VAL A 389 -2.10 11.14 7.81
C VAL A 389 -2.13 11.91 9.13
N SER A 390 -2.58 11.23 10.18
CA SER A 390 -2.87 11.84 11.48
C SER A 390 -1.65 12.18 12.33
N ALA A 391 -1.87 13.00 13.35
CA ALA A 391 -0.98 13.17 14.48
C ALA A 391 -0.78 11.83 15.22
N ILE A 392 0.37 11.69 15.88
CA ILE A 392 0.66 10.52 16.70
C ILE A 392 0.21 10.78 18.14
N THR A 393 -0.58 9.86 18.67
CA THR A 393 -1.08 9.91 20.05
C THR A 393 0.07 9.74 21.04
N THR A 394 0.13 10.63 22.03
CA THR A 394 1.07 10.53 23.15
C THR A 394 0.37 10.66 24.49
N ASN A 395 0.95 10.06 25.53
CA ASN A 395 0.58 10.28 26.92
C ASN A 395 1.13 11.62 27.47
N GLU A 396 0.90 11.90 28.75
CA GLU A 396 1.36 13.13 29.43
C GLU A 396 2.89 13.25 29.47
N ALA A 397 3.61 12.13 29.59
CA ALA A 397 5.06 12.07 29.50
C ALA A 397 5.60 12.27 28.06
N GLY A 398 4.71 12.26 27.05
CA GLY A 398 5.07 12.40 25.65
C GLY A 398 5.52 11.12 24.96
N GLU A 399 5.29 9.98 25.59
CA GLU A 399 5.52 8.67 25.01
C GLU A 399 4.42 8.35 24.01
N VAL A 400 4.79 7.74 22.90
CA VAL A 400 3.85 7.30 21.85
C VAL A 400 3.03 6.12 22.37
N VAL A 401 1.71 6.22 22.29
CA VAL A 401 0.77 5.21 22.83
C VAL A 401 -0.33 4.88 21.83
N ALA A 402 -0.96 3.72 22.00
CA ALA A 402 -2.15 3.34 21.25
C ALA A 402 -3.28 4.38 21.42
N PRO A 403 -4.11 4.64 20.39
CA PRO A 403 -4.15 3.95 19.09
C PRO A 403 -3.19 4.55 18.03
N TYR A 404 -2.09 5.18 18.44
CA TYR A 404 -1.03 5.71 17.56
C TYR A 404 -1.54 6.81 16.62
N ASP A 405 -1.59 6.54 15.32
CA ASP A 405 -2.01 7.47 14.25
C ASP A 405 -3.53 7.43 13.96
N ARG A 406 -4.33 6.78 14.80
CA ARG A 406 -5.78 6.84 14.66
C ARG A 406 -6.27 8.22 15.11
N SER A 407 -6.86 8.97 14.19
CA SER A 407 -7.57 10.22 14.50
C SER A 407 -9.04 10.08 14.14
N GLY A 408 -9.88 10.85 14.83
CA GLY A 408 -11.25 11.06 14.40
C GLY A 408 -11.32 11.95 13.15
N PHE A 409 -10.37 12.85 12.90
CA PHE A 409 -10.52 13.89 11.89
C PHE A 409 -10.86 13.34 10.49
N ARG A 410 -11.98 13.81 9.91
CA ARG A 410 -12.66 13.17 8.76
C ARG A 410 -13.49 14.17 7.96
N PHE A 411 -13.73 13.85 6.69
CA PHE A 411 -14.76 14.52 5.89
C PHE A 411 -16.15 14.19 6.44
N ARG A 412 -16.99 15.22 6.50
CA ARG A 412 -18.42 15.16 6.84
C ARG A 412 -19.31 15.47 5.65
N ARG A 413 -18.76 16.12 4.62
CA ARG A 413 -19.44 16.46 3.37
C ARG A 413 -18.40 16.72 2.31
N LEU A 414 -18.58 16.17 1.11
CA LEU A 414 -17.86 16.53 -0.11
C LEU A 414 -18.86 16.43 -1.27
N GLU A 415 -19.60 17.50 -1.50
CA GLU A 415 -20.70 17.53 -2.45
C GLU A 415 -20.43 18.51 -3.58
N LEU A 416 -20.53 18.02 -4.81
CA LEU A 416 -20.47 18.86 -5.99
C LEU A 416 -21.88 19.32 -6.35
N LYS A 417 -22.23 20.56 -5.98
CA LYS A 417 -23.53 21.16 -6.30
C LYS A 417 -23.69 21.30 -7.80
N ARG A 418 -24.90 21.03 -8.29
CA ARG A 418 -25.23 21.07 -9.71
C ARG A 418 -26.43 21.95 -10.00
N ASP A 419 -26.47 22.52 -11.20
CA ASP A 419 -27.69 23.13 -11.72
C ASP A 419 -28.70 22.07 -12.19
N LYS A 420 -29.87 22.53 -12.62
CA LYS A 420 -30.95 21.69 -13.18
C LYS A 420 -30.54 20.89 -14.43
N ASP A 421 -29.49 21.34 -15.11
CA ASP A 421 -28.99 20.74 -16.35
C ASP A 421 -27.89 19.70 -16.07
N GLY A 422 -27.40 19.64 -14.83
CA GLY A 422 -26.40 18.68 -14.34
C GLY A 422 -24.98 19.25 -14.26
N ASN A 423 -24.78 20.53 -14.61
CA ASN A 423 -23.46 21.14 -14.61
C ASN A 423 -23.03 21.47 -13.18
N ALA A 424 -21.80 21.12 -12.81
CA ALA A 424 -21.24 21.43 -11.51
C ALA A 424 -21.10 22.96 -11.34
N LEU A 425 -21.59 23.49 -10.22
CA LEU A 425 -21.63 24.93 -9.89
C LEU A 425 -20.66 25.29 -8.77
N ALA A 426 -20.65 24.48 -7.72
CA ALA A 426 -19.88 24.74 -6.52
C ALA A 426 -19.48 23.41 -5.85
N LEU A 427 -18.38 23.43 -5.11
CA LEU A 427 -18.01 22.36 -4.21
C LEU A 427 -18.35 22.80 -2.79
N GLU A 428 -19.19 22.03 -2.12
CA GLU A 428 -19.44 22.16 -0.69
C GLU A 428 -18.63 21.11 0.07
N CYS A 429 -17.91 21.55 1.10
CA CYS A 429 -17.05 20.69 1.90
C CYS A 429 -17.23 20.97 3.39
N ALA A 430 -17.22 19.91 4.18
CA ALA A 430 -17.22 20.00 5.63
C ALA A 430 -16.36 18.88 6.23
N VAL A 431 -15.70 19.17 7.34
CA VAL A 431 -14.83 18.25 8.09
C VAL A 431 -15.14 18.32 9.58
N GLY A 432 -14.69 17.34 10.36
CA GLY A 432 -14.84 17.44 11.81
C GLY A 432 -14.25 16.31 12.65
N GLY A 433 -14.45 16.48 13.95
CA GLY A 433 -14.01 15.62 15.05
C GLY A 433 -12.51 15.31 15.08
N GLN A 434 -11.73 16.32 14.72
CA GLN A 434 -10.44 16.62 15.32
C GLN A 434 -10.54 16.69 16.85
N ASP A 435 -9.40 16.50 17.51
CA ASP A 435 -9.26 16.76 18.94
C ASP A 435 -9.16 18.28 19.16
N GLU A 436 -10.27 18.94 19.46
CA GLU A 436 -10.32 20.40 19.62
C GLU A 436 -9.40 20.93 20.74
N ALA A 437 -9.11 20.11 21.76
CA ALA A 437 -8.21 20.50 22.83
C ALA A 437 -6.74 20.54 22.38
N ARG A 438 -6.37 19.70 21.40
CA ARG A 438 -4.98 19.62 20.89
C ARG A 438 -4.79 20.29 19.53
N ARG A 439 -5.85 20.37 18.73
CA ARG A 439 -5.88 20.86 17.34
C ARG A 439 -7.14 21.71 17.14
N PRO A 440 -7.24 22.88 17.79
CA PRO A 440 -8.43 23.73 17.72
C PRO A 440 -8.63 24.35 16.34
N ASN A 441 -7.57 24.46 15.53
CA ASN A 441 -7.60 25.14 14.24
C ASN A 441 -7.79 24.16 13.09
N VAL A 442 -8.58 24.56 12.09
CA VAL A 442 -8.82 23.78 10.88
C VAL A 442 -8.69 24.67 9.65
N GLN A 443 -8.06 24.13 8.60
CA GLN A 443 -7.99 24.76 7.29
C GLN A 443 -8.34 23.73 6.22
N ILE A 444 -9.28 24.07 5.34
CA ILE A 444 -9.64 23.30 4.15
C ILE A 444 -8.99 23.97 2.94
N ARG A 445 -8.41 23.16 2.05
CA ARG A 445 -7.74 23.59 0.82
C ARG A 445 -8.33 22.85 -0.36
N ILE A 446 -8.57 23.60 -1.43
CA ILE A 446 -9.09 23.08 -2.69
C ILE A 446 -7.98 23.13 -3.72
N ILE A 447 -7.65 21.96 -4.26
CA ILE A 447 -6.55 21.73 -5.20
C ILE A 447 -7.14 21.41 -6.57
N THR A 448 -6.54 22.00 -7.61
CA THR A 448 -6.91 21.81 -9.03
C THR A 448 -5.66 21.58 -9.87
N ASP A 449 -5.81 21.45 -11.19
CA ASP A 449 -4.70 21.42 -12.15
C ASP A 449 -3.87 22.72 -12.17
N GLN A 450 -4.38 23.81 -11.58
CA GLN A 450 -3.64 25.07 -11.39
C GLN A 450 -3.00 25.18 -10.00
N GLY A 451 -3.01 24.11 -9.20
CA GLY A 451 -2.53 24.09 -7.81
C GLY A 451 -3.61 24.49 -6.80
N LEU A 452 -3.20 25.18 -5.73
CA LEU A 452 -4.08 25.64 -4.65
C LEU A 452 -5.04 26.74 -5.15
N ALA A 453 -6.30 26.38 -5.36
CA ALA A 453 -7.32 27.24 -5.94
C ALA A 453 -8.09 28.07 -4.91
N ALA A 454 -8.32 27.51 -3.71
CA ALA A 454 -9.01 28.20 -2.62
C ALA A 454 -8.65 27.62 -1.26
N VAL A 455 -8.83 28.45 -0.23
CA VAL A 455 -8.62 28.09 1.17
C VAL A 455 -9.78 28.60 2.01
N VAL A 456 -10.22 27.77 2.95
CA VAL A 456 -11.24 28.10 3.94
C VAL A 456 -10.66 27.84 5.32
N ASP A 457 -10.53 28.89 6.12
CA ASP A 457 -10.14 28.79 7.52
C ASP A 457 -11.40 28.48 8.35
N GLY A 458 -11.63 27.20 8.61
CA GLY A 458 -12.82 26.70 9.27
C GLY A 458 -13.14 25.24 8.94
N ASN A 459 -14.21 24.72 9.54
CA ASN A 459 -14.61 23.32 9.41
C ASN A 459 -15.54 23.06 8.22
N GLU A 460 -16.04 24.11 7.57
CA GLU A 460 -16.92 23.99 6.41
C GLU A 460 -16.77 25.20 5.48
N GLY A 461 -17.05 24.98 4.21
CA GLY A 461 -17.02 26.03 3.20
C GLY A 461 -17.60 25.61 1.86
N GLU A 462 -17.87 26.62 1.04
CA GLU A 462 -18.31 26.47 -0.34
C GLU A 462 -17.33 27.19 -1.26
N TRP A 463 -17.01 26.56 -2.39
CA TRP A 463 -16.19 27.14 -3.43
C TRP A 463 -16.90 27.08 -4.77
N LEU A 464 -17.13 28.25 -5.36
CA LEU A 464 -17.73 28.38 -6.68
C LEU A 464 -16.74 27.89 -7.75
N LEU A 465 -17.19 26.97 -8.60
CA LEU A 465 -16.35 26.42 -9.66
C LEU A 465 -16.11 27.49 -10.73
N PRO A 466 -14.84 27.79 -11.07
CA PRO A 466 -14.55 28.73 -12.14
C PRO A 466 -15.02 28.18 -13.49
N ARG A 467 -15.47 29.09 -14.37
CA ARG A 467 -15.89 28.77 -15.74
C ARG A 467 -14.85 29.23 -16.74
N ASP A 468 -14.68 28.47 -17.81
CA ASP A 468 -13.87 28.87 -18.96
C ASP A 468 -14.61 29.88 -19.86
N GLY A 469 -13.95 30.37 -20.91
CA GLY A 469 -14.55 31.31 -21.86
C GLY A 469 -15.75 30.76 -22.64
N ALA A 470 -15.99 29.45 -22.59
CA ALA A 470 -17.15 28.77 -23.16
C ALA A 470 -18.25 28.47 -22.12
N GLY A 471 -18.08 28.93 -20.88
CA GLY A 471 -19.03 28.71 -19.79
C GLY A 471 -18.99 27.32 -19.16
N LYS A 472 -18.02 26.47 -19.51
CA LYS A 472 -17.85 25.13 -18.92
C LYS A 472 -17.01 25.22 -17.65
N ALA A 473 -17.14 24.25 -16.74
CA ALA A 473 -16.24 24.17 -15.59
C ALA A 473 -14.78 24.13 -16.07
N ALA A 474 -13.93 25.00 -15.52
CA ALA A 474 -12.55 25.13 -15.98
C ALA A 474 -11.63 23.98 -15.52
N PRO A 475 -11.61 23.59 -14.22
CA PRO A 475 -10.60 22.65 -13.70
C PRO A 475 -10.65 21.28 -14.37
N LEU A 476 -9.51 20.63 -14.54
CA LEU A 476 -9.42 19.23 -15.01
C LEU A 476 -9.70 18.23 -13.89
N PHE A 477 -9.33 18.59 -12.66
CA PHE A 477 -9.67 17.83 -11.47
C PHE A 477 -9.91 18.77 -10.29
N ILE A 478 -10.62 18.27 -9.29
CA ILE A 478 -10.83 18.93 -8.01
C ILE A 478 -10.49 17.93 -6.90
N ARG A 479 -9.61 18.35 -5.98
CA ARG A 479 -9.23 17.62 -4.77
C ARG A 479 -9.43 18.52 -3.56
N VAL A 480 -9.75 17.92 -2.43
CA VAL A 480 -9.83 18.60 -1.14
C VAL A 480 -8.82 17.99 -0.20
N GLU A 481 -8.04 18.84 0.46
CA GLU A 481 -7.28 18.45 1.62
C GLU A 481 -7.71 19.30 2.81
N ALA A 482 -7.75 18.69 4.00
CA ALA A 482 -8.07 19.41 5.21
C ALA A 482 -7.04 19.11 6.29
N ILE A 483 -6.74 20.11 7.09
CA ILE A 483 -5.67 20.09 8.09
C ILE A 483 -6.26 20.54 9.42
N ALA A 484 -6.13 19.72 10.46
CA ALA A 484 -6.37 20.09 11.84
C ALA A 484 -5.02 20.26 12.55
N TYR A 485 -4.79 21.43 13.16
CA TYR A 485 -3.46 21.81 13.68
C TYR A 485 -3.53 22.55 15.02
N PRO A 486 -2.49 22.43 15.88
CA PRO A 486 -2.39 23.15 17.15
C PRO A 486 -2.14 24.65 16.95
N ASP A 487 -2.28 25.45 18.01
CA ASP A 487 -1.91 26.87 18.00
C ASP A 487 -0.41 27.13 17.87
N THR A 488 0.42 26.13 18.22
CA THR A 488 1.87 26.25 18.21
C THR A 488 2.55 24.97 17.73
N HIS A 489 3.79 25.09 17.29
CA HIS A 489 4.69 23.96 16.98
C HIS A 489 6.12 24.28 17.40
N ALA A 490 7.04 23.32 17.25
CA ALA A 490 8.47 23.50 17.47
C ALA A 490 8.80 24.17 18.82
N LYS A 491 8.10 23.75 19.89
CA LYS A 491 8.24 24.28 21.25
C LYS A 491 7.71 25.70 21.40
N GLY A 492 6.48 25.94 20.93
CA GLY A 492 5.73 27.17 21.21
C GLY A 492 5.81 28.24 20.12
N LYS A 493 6.39 27.95 18.95
CA LYS A 493 6.30 28.86 17.79
C LYS A 493 4.84 28.90 17.31
N PRO A 494 4.21 30.07 17.17
CA PRO A 494 2.82 30.17 16.72
C PRO A 494 2.60 29.57 15.33
N LEU A 495 1.45 28.91 15.16
CA LEU A 495 0.92 28.45 13.87
C LEU A 495 -0.37 29.22 13.56
N THR A 496 -0.25 30.28 12.76
CA THR A 496 -1.40 31.02 12.25
C THR A 496 -1.97 30.36 10.98
N PRO A 497 -3.21 30.66 10.58
CA PRO A 497 -3.76 30.22 9.31
C PRO A 497 -2.88 30.60 8.09
N GLU A 498 -2.32 31.82 8.10
CA GLU A 498 -1.38 32.29 7.08
C GLU A 498 -0.05 31.52 7.11
N ALA A 499 0.46 31.17 8.31
CA ALA A 499 1.67 30.35 8.41
C ALA A 499 1.42 28.95 7.81
N ILE A 500 0.28 28.33 8.13
CA ILE A 500 -0.11 27.05 7.55
C ILE A 500 -0.25 27.16 6.05
N LEU A 501 -0.95 28.18 5.52
CA LEU A 501 -1.16 28.43 4.09
C LEU A 501 0.14 28.38 3.29
N ASN A 502 1.22 28.95 3.84
CA ASN A 502 2.53 29.02 3.20
C ASN A 502 3.34 27.70 3.28
N LEU A 503 2.85 26.70 4.01
CA LEU A 503 3.47 25.38 4.09
C LEU A 503 2.87 24.42 3.07
N ARG A 504 3.76 23.69 2.41
CA ARG A 504 3.39 22.49 1.65
C ARG A 504 2.93 21.43 2.63
N VAL A 505 2.05 20.54 2.17
CA VAL A 505 1.54 19.45 3.00
C VAL A 505 2.65 18.55 3.57
N ALA A 506 3.83 18.48 2.93
CA ALA A 506 4.96 17.67 3.38
C ALA A 506 5.63 18.29 4.61
N GLU A 507 5.62 19.62 4.66
CA GLU A 507 6.14 20.41 5.78
C GLU A 507 5.13 20.38 6.93
N ILE A 508 3.83 20.48 6.64
CA ILE A 508 2.75 20.33 7.62
C ILE A 508 2.83 18.95 8.29
N ALA A 509 3.03 17.90 7.50
CA ALA A 509 3.17 16.54 8.02
C ALA A 509 4.38 16.35 8.95
N ARG A 510 5.36 17.27 8.95
CA ARG A 510 6.55 17.24 9.80
C ARG A 510 6.46 18.20 11.00
N LEU A 511 5.35 18.94 11.14
CA LEU A 511 5.11 19.76 12.32
C LEU A 511 5.11 18.87 13.57
N HIS A 512 5.89 19.27 14.58
CA HIS A 512 6.06 18.54 15.82
C HIS A 512 6.43 19.50 16.96
N ASP A 513 6.09 19.16 18.20
CA ASP A 513 6.55 19.88 19.39
C ASP A 513 7.62 19.12 20.18
N ARG A 514 7.67 17.80 19.98
CA ARG A 514 8.56 16.90 20.69
C ARG A 514 9.19 15.92 19.72
N GLN A 515 10.29 15.33 20.16
CA GLN A 515 10.90 14.20 19.50
C GLN A 515 10.79 13.01 20.45
N ALA A 516 10.33 11.88 19.95
CA ALA A 516 10.32 10.65 20.73
C ALA A 516 11.71 10.00 20.70
N GLU A 517 12.14 9.47 21.84
CA GLU A 517 13.24 8.51 21.85
C GLU A 517 12.79 7.24 21.09
N ARG A 518 13.68 6.70 20.26
CA ARG A 518 13.32 5.55 19.41
C ARG A 518 13.13 4.31 20.31
N GLY A 519 11.89 3.91 20.53
CA GLY A 519 11.52 2.69 21.26
C GLY A 519 11.38 1.47 20.35
N ARG A 520 10.88 0.35 20.91
CA ARG A 520 10.50 -0.89 20.17
C ARG A 520 9.49 -0.66 19.03
N THR A 521 8.95 0.55 18.94
CA THR A 521 7.88 1.00 18.06
C THR A 521 8.36 1.62 16.74
N PHE A 522 9.65 1.64 16.41
CA PHE A 522 10.12 2.19 15.13
C PHE A 522 11.12 1.26 14.43
N PHE A 523 10.86 0.91 13.17
CA PHE A 523 11.71 0.03 12.36
C PHE A 523 13.06 0.69 12.04
N GLY A 524 14.20 0.03 12.36
CA GLY A 524 15.58 0.39 11.94
C GLY A 524 16.66 0.30 13.04
N ASN A 525 17.94 0.42 12.67
CA ASN A 525 19.14 0.18 13.53
C ASN A 525 19.14 1.06 14.82
N PRO A 526 19.42 0.52 16.03
CA PRO A 526 19.34 1.23 17.31
C PRO A 526 20.23 2.47 17.52
N ALA A 527 21.23 2.72 16.66
CA ALA A 527 22.25 3.74 16.94
C ALA A 527 21.87 5.20 16.59
N GLU A 528 20.77 5.48 15.86
CA GLU A 528 20.58 6.81 15.26
C GLU A 528 19.14 7.37 15.25
N LEU A 529 19.01 8.58 15.83
CA LEU A 529 17.99 9.63 15.72
C LEU A 529 16.66 9.48 16.51
N ARG A 530 16.31 10.58 17.20
CA ARG A 530 14.99 10.88 17.76
C ARG A 530 14.04 11.22 16.61
N THR A 531 12.85 10.61 16.54
CA THR A 531 11.87 10.89 15.48
C THR A 531 10.93 12.02 15.93
N PRO A 532 10.71 13.07 15.12
CA PRO A 532 9.64 14.04 15.34
C PRO A 532 8.29 13.35 15.57
N VAL A 533 7.54 13.77 16.60
CA VAL A 533 6.18 13.27 16.85
C VAL A 533 5.20 14.22 16.16
N PRO A 534 4.54 13.82 15.06
CA PRO A 534 3.69 14.72 14.29
C PRO A 534 2.47 15.18 15.10
N VAL A 535 2.15 16.47 15.03
CA VAL A 535 1.07 17.09 15.83
C VAL A 535 -0.16 17.51 15.03
N ALA A 536 -0.11 17.43 13.69
CA ALA A 536 -1.22 17.80 12.81
C ALA A 536 -1.93 16.56 12.23
N ASP A 537 -3.25 16.66 12.11
CA ASP A 537 -4.07 15.70 11.37
C ASP A 537 -4.27 16.21 9.94
N LEU A 538 -4.00 15.36 8.94
CA LEU A 538 -4.25 15.69 7.53
C LEU A 538 -5.15 14.64 6.89
N ILE A 539 -6.13 15.08 6.11
CA ILE A 539 -6.97 14.21 5.29
C ILE A 539 -7.01 14.69 3.83
N PHE A 540 -7.10 13.75 2.89
CA PHE A 540 -6.97 14.00 1.45
C PHE A 540 -8.07 13.26 0.70
N SER A 541 -8.92 13.99 -0.01
CA SER A 541 -9.95 13.39 -0.86
C SER A 541 -9.31 12.70 -2.07
N GLN A 542 -10.03 11.71 -2.61
CA GLN A 542 -9.87 11.26 -3.98
C GLN A 542 -10.33 12.37 -4.95
N PRO A 543 -9.77 12.42 -6.17
CA PRO A 543 -10.07 13.47 -7.13
C PRO A 543 -11.47 13.29 -7.73
N MET A 544 -12.19 14.41 -7.84
CA MET A 544 -13.30 14.55 -8.77
C MET A 544 -12.72 14.94 -10.13
N LEU A 545 -12.99 14.15 -11.17
CA LEU A 545 -12.32 14.29 -12.48
C LEU A 545 -13.26 14.80 -13.53
N LYS A 546 -12.84 15.77 -14.33
CA LYS A 546 -13.62 16.29 -15.45
C LYS A 546 -13.81 15.19 -16.51
N ARG A 547 -15.01 15.09 -17.08
CA ARG A 547 -15.36 14.14 -18.15
C ARG A 547 -15.31 14.75 -19.55
#